data_AF-A0A3D1JAH1-F1
#
_entry.id   AF-A0A3D1JAH1-F1
#
_cell.length_a   1.000
_cell.length_b   1.000
_cell.length_c   1.000
_cell.angle_alpha   90.00
_cell.angle_beta   90.00
_cell.angle_gamma   90.00
#
_symmetry.space_group_name_H-M   'P 1'
#
loop_
_entity.id
_entity.type
_entity.pdbx_description
1 polymer ?
#
loop_
_entity_poly.entity_id
_entity_poly.type
_entity_poly.pdbx_seq_one_letter_code
_entity_poly.pdbx_strand_id
1 'polypeptide(L)' 'MEANQLLKQLRKERNLSQRKLAEGISERSTLATFEQKGHRIAFDTLKAYLSRMNVTLEEFDYQLNDQ' A
#
# COMPACT_ATOMS: atom_id res chain seq x y z
N MET A 1 12.00 -4.86 6.00
CA MET A 1 11.36 -3.59 5.56
C MET A 1 10.07 -3.36 6.35
N GLU A 2 9.56 -2.13 6.51
CA GLU A 2 8.22 -1.92 7.11
C GLU A 2 7.12 -1.89 6.03
N ALA A 3 5.88 -2.29 6.39
CA ALA A 3 4.76 -2.44 5.46
C ALA A 3 4.41 -1.13 4.70
N ASN A 4 4.56 0.01 5.36
CA ASN A 4 4.38 1.33 4.74
C ASN A 4 5.40 1.62 3.63
N GLN A 5 6.67 1.24 3.83
CA GLN A 5 7.71 1.42 2.82
C GLN A 5 7.52 0.48 1.65
N LEU A 6 7.16 -0.78 1.92
CA LEU A 6 6.87 -1.77 0.88
C LEU A 6 5.68 -1.33 0.00
N LEU A 7 4.57 -0.89 0.62
CA LEU A 7 3.42 -0.41 -0.13
C LEU A 7 3.78 0.79 -1.02
N LYS A 8 4.59 1.73 -0.49
CA LYS A 8 5.06 2.90 -1.25
C LYS A 8 5.95 2.51 -2.42
N GLN A 9 6.82 1.52 -2.23
CA GLN A 9 7.68 0.98 -3.28
C GLN A 9 6.83 0.36 -4.40
N LEU A 10 5.95 -0.59 -4.06
CA LEU A 10 5.06 -1.24 -5.01
C LEU A 10 4.23 -0.23 -5.81
N ARG A 11 3.69 0.80 -5.13
CA ARG A 11 2.93 1.86 -5.79
C ARG A 11 3.76 2.60 -6.85
N LYS A 12 5.01 2.93 -6.51
CA LYS A 12 5.92 3.63 -7.42
C LYS A 12 6.35 2.75 -8.59
N GLU A 13 6.64 1.48 -8.36
CA GLU A 13 6.99 0.52 -9.42
C GLU A 13 5.86 0.35 -10.44
N ARG A 14 4.59 0.47 -10.01
CA ARG A 14 3.42 0.47 -10.88
C ARG A 14 3.09 1.85 -11.49
N ASN A 15 3.95 2.85 -11.30
CA ASN A 15 3.75 4.23 -11.77
C ASN A 15 2.43 4.86 -11.30
N LEU A 16 1.95 4.49 -10.11
CA LEU A 16 0.71 5.03 -9.55
C LEU A 16 0.99 6.23 -8.64
N SER A 17 0.21 7.30 -8.79
CA SER A 17 0.18 8.38 -7.80
C SER A 17 -0.61 7.94 -6.56
N GLN A 18 -0.36 8.58 -5.41
CA GLN A 18 -1.17 8.33 -4.20
C GLN A 18 -2.67 8.58 -4.45
N ARG A 19 -3.00 9.61 -5.24
CA ARG A 19 -4.38 9.90 -5.61
C ARG A 19 -5.00 8.76 -6.42
N LYS A 20 -4.25 8.21 -7.38
CA LYS A 20 -4.74 7.13 -8.25
C LYS A 20 -4.93 5.81 -7.49
N LEU A 21 -4.02 5.50 -6.55
CA LEU A 21 -4.18 4.32 -5.70
C LEU A 21 -5.35 4.48 -4.72
N ALA A 22 -5.50 5.65 -4.12
CA ALA A 22 -6.55 5.94 -3.13
C ALA A 22 -7.96 6.11 -3.74
N GLU A 23 -8.06 6.38 -5.05
CA GLU A 23 -9.32 6.62 -5.76
C GLU A 23 -10.36 5.51 -5.50
N GLY A 24 -11.49 5.88 -4.88
CA GLY A 24 -12.57 4.96 -4.54
C GLY A 24 -12.27 3.97 -3.40
N ILE A 25 -11.15 4.12 -2.69
CA ILE A 25 -10.77 3.26 -1.55
C ILE A 25 -10.71 4.07 -0.25
N SER A 26 -9.98 5.20 -0.25
CA SER A 26 -9.91 6.09 0.90
C SER A 26 -9.46 7.50 0.50
N GLU A 27 -9.26 8.39 1.47
CA GLU A 27 -8.66 9.69 1.19
C GLU A 27 -7.17 9.57 0.85
N ARG A 28 -6.69 10.40 -0.10
CA ARG A 28 -5.26 10.47 -0.45
C ARG A 28 -4.38 10.77 0.77
N SER A 29 -4.88 11.54 1.73
CA SER A 29 -4.22 11.87 3.01
C SER A 29 -3.99 10.64 3.88
N THR A 30 -4.93 9.69 3.90
CA THR A 30 -4.81 8.41 4.62
C THR A 30 -3.64 7.59 4.08
N LEU A 31 -3.59 7.39 2.76
CA LEU A 31 -2.47 6.69 2.12
C LEU A 31 -1.15 7.44 2.33
N ALA A 32 -1.13 8.76 2.19
CA ALA A 32 0.09 9.56 2.38
C ALA A 32 0.63 9.46 3.81
N THR A 33 -0.27 9.47 4.80
CA THR A 33 0.09 9.36 6.23
C THR A 33 0.62 7.96 6.54
N PHE A 34 0.02 6.91 5.97
CA PHE A 34 0.54 5.55 6.07
C PHE A 34 1.96 5.46 5.51
N GLU A 35 2.17 5.86 4.26
CA GLU A 35 3.46 5.79 3.57
C GLU A 35 4.57 6.63 4.22
N GLN A 36 4.23 7.68 4.97
CA GLN A 36 5.21 8.52 5.68
C GLN A 36 5.46 8.08 7.12
N LYS A 37 4.40 7.79 7.89
CA LYS A 37 4.47 7.65 9.35
C LYS A 37 4.24 6.23 9.85
N GLY A 38 3.83 5.29 8.98
CA GLY A 38 3.53 3.91 9.39
C GLY A 38 2.25 3.77 10.21
N HIS A 39 1.34 4.75 10.15
CA HIS A 39 0.11 4.75 10.94
C HIS A 39 -0.79 3.55 10.58
N ARG A 40 -1.53 2.99 11.54
CA ARG A 40 -2.44 1.86 11.24
C ARG A 40 -3.47 2.25 10.17
N ILE A 41 -3.56 1.43 9.12
CA ILE A 41 -4.65 1.44 8.14
C ILE A 41 -5.56 0.24 8.36
N ALA A 42 -6.82 0.36 7.97
CA ALA A 42 -7.73 -0.77 8.01
C ALA A 42 -7.27 -1.88 7.04
N PHE A 43 -7.46 -3.13 7.43
CA PHE A 43 -7.04 -4.28 6.64
C PHE A 43 -7.72 -4.33 5.27
N ASP A 44 -9.01 -3.99 5.20
CA ASP A 44 -9.75 -3.93 3.93
C ASP A 44 -9.20 -2.85 2.99
N THR A 45 -8.76 -1.71 3.54
CA THR A 45 -8.08 -0.66 2.77
C THR A 45 -6.75 -1.16 2.21
N LEU A 46 -5.96 -1.88 3.02
CA LEU A 46 -4.71 -2.49 2.55
C LEU A 46 -4.98 -3.48 1.41
N LYS A 47 -5.93 -4.41 1.59
CA LYS A 47 -6.30 -5.37 0.54
C LYS A 47 -6.72 -4.68 -0.76
N ALA A 48 -7.52 -3.62 -0.66
CA ALA A 48 -7.98 -2.87 -1.83
C ALA A 48 -6.81 -2.20 -2.56
N TYR A 49 -5.82 -1.66 -1.83
CA TYR A 49 -4.60 -1.13 -2.44
C TYR A 49 -3.78 -2.20 -3.14
N LEU A 50 -3.55 -3.33 -2.48
CA LEU A 50 -2.79 -4.44 -3.05
C LEU A 50 -3.47 -4.97 -4.32
N SER A 51 -4.79 -5.19 -4.26
CA SER A 51 -5.59 -5.59 -5.42
C SER A 51 -5.45 -4.62 -6.60
N ARG A 52 -5.46 -3.31 -6.35
CA ARG A 52 -5.26 -2.30 -7.42
C ARG A 52 -3.86 -2.32 -8.01
N MET A 53 -2.86 -2.75 -7.26
CA MET A 53 -1.48 -2.90 -7.73
C MET A 53 -1.21 -4.28 -8.37
N ASN A 54 -2.25 -5.12 -8.44
CA ASN A 54 -2.15 -6.51 -8.87
C ASN A 54 -1.12 -7.29 -8.03
N VAL A 55 -1.20 -7.12 -6.71
CA VAL A 55 -0.39 -7.79 -5.70
C VAL A 55 -1.32 -8.53 -4.76
N THR A 56 -1.03 -9.81 -4.50
CA THR A 56 -1.77 -10.58 -3.49
C THR A 56 -1.27 -10.27 -2.08
N LEU A 57 -2.10 -10.55 -1.07
CA LEU A 57 -1.67 -10.38 0.33
C LEU A 57 -0.50 -11.33 0.66
N GLU A 58 -0.49 -12.53 0.08
CA GLU A 58 0.56 -13.53 0.25
C GLU A 58 1.90 -13.04 -0.31
N GLU A 59 1.92 -12.49 -1.54
CA GLU A 59 3.12 -11.88 -2.11
C GLU A 59 3.63 -10.69 -1.29
N PHE A 60 2.71 -9.87 -0.79
CA PHE A 60 3.05 -8.74 0.05
C PHE A 60 3.68 -9.18 1.38
N ASP A 61 3.10 -10.20 2.02
CA ASP A 61 3.61 -10.76 3.27
C ASP A 61 4.98 -11.44 3.07
N TYR A 62 5.14 -12.19 1.98
CA TYR A 62 6.42 -12.79 1.60
C TYR A 62 7.50 -11.73 1.42
N GLN A 63 7.25 -10.67 0.65
CA GLN A 63 8.21 -9.58 0.47
C GLN A 63 8.51 -8.79 1.75
N LEU A 64 7.58 -8.78 2.71
CA LEU A 64 7.75 -8.08 3.99
C LEU A 64 8.61 -8.88 4.97
N ASN A 65 8.40 -10.20 5.03
CA ASN A 65 8.97 -11.09 6.03
C ASN A 65 10.22 -11.83 5.56
N ASP A 66 10.40 -12.04 4.26
CA ASP A 66 11.50 -12.84 3.68
C ASP A 66 12.73 -11.97 3.29
N GLN A 67 13.04 -10.94 4.10
CA GLN A 67 14.27 -10.15 4.00
C GLN A 67 15.38 -10.66 4.93
#